data_AF-A0A800AKG9-F1
#
_entry.id   AF-A0A800AKG9-F1
#
_cell.length_a   1.000
_cell.length_b   1.000
_cell.length_c   1.000
_cell.angle_alpha   90.00
_cell.angle_beta   90.00
_cell.angle_gamma   90.00
#
_symmetry.space_group_name_H-M   'P 1'
#
loop_
_entity.id
_entity.type
_entity.pdbx_description
1 polymer ?
#
loop_
_entity_poly.entity_id
_entity_poly.type
_entity_poly.pdbx_seq_one_letter_code
_entity_poly.pdbx_strand_id
1 'polypeptide(L)'
;MCKLAPWGKMREDIPGALAGAKSLSEFESFFWPSVDCLDYSKLKEQCRRHEAHALMYGFADVWQRPALVRGWEKMFLYMVERPDWVHLFCRKFTDFYLEDYTRAAEISEGRIDIFLLISDLGSQNGPLISLAMFREFIVPYLQLSQLIHTTMSR
;
A
#
# COMPACT_ATOMS: atom_id res chain seq x y z
N MET A 1 13.84 -13.55 -9.71
CA MET A 1 14.86 -14.61 -9.60
C MET A 1 15.87 -14.17 -8.53
N CYS A 2 16.59 -15.05 -7.82
CA CYS A 2 17.64 -14.59 -6.91
C CYS A 2 19.00 -14.86 -7.55
N LYS A 3 19.83 -13.82 -7.71
CA LYS A 3 21.22 -13.97 -8.13
C LYS A 3 22.08 -14.30 -6.93
N LEU A 4 23.09 -15.14 -7.11
CA LEU A 4 24.10 -15.37 -6.10
C LEU A 4 25.10 -14.23 -6.14
N ALA A 5 25.19 -13.48 -5.05
CA ALA A 5 26.23 -12.51 -4.79
C ALA A 5 27.25 -13.09 -3.80
N PRO A 6 28.46 -12.50 -3.65
CA PRO A 6 29.46 -12.96 -2.68
C PRO A 6 28.97 -13.00 -1.23
N TRP A 7 27.89 -12.27 -0.91
CA TRP A 7 27.24 -12.19 0.40
C TRP A 7 25.91 -12.97 0.48
N GLY A 8 25.60 -13.83 -0.50
CA GLY A 8 24.43 -14.71 -0.48
C GLY A 8 23.43 -14.45 -1.60
N LYS A 9 22.22 -15.01 -1.47
CA LYS A 9 21.15 -14.85 -2.46
C LYS A 9 20.64 -13.41 -2.44
N MET A 10 21.00 -12.64 -3.46
CA MET A 10 20.47 -11.32 -3.72
C MET A 10 19.12 -11.44 -4.43
N ARG A 11 18.08 -10.85 -3.85
CA ARG A 11 16.78 -10.71 -4.50
C ARG A 11 16.95 -9.81 -5.72
N GLU A 12 16.57 -10.32 -6.89
CA GLU A 12 16.48 -9.50 -8.10
C GLU A 12 15.08 -8.92 -8.18
N ASP A 13 15.00 -7.62 -8.42
CA ASP A 13 13.73 -6.95 -8.64
C ASP A 13 13.12 -7.46 -9.94
N ILE A 14 11.84 -7.82 -9.85
CA ILE A 14 11.03 -8.19 -11.00
C ILE A 14 10.31 -6.92 -11.44
N PRO A 15 10.17 -6.66 -12.76
CA PRO A 15 9.37 -5.54 -13.23
C PRO A 15 7.97 -5.56 -12.62
N GLY A 16 7.45 -4.38 -12.33
CA GLY A 16 6.07 -4.21 -11.88
C GLY A 16 5.08 -4.89 -12.83
N ALA A 17 3.99 -5.43 -12.27
CA ALA A 17 2.98 -6.16 -13.06
C ALA A 17 2.39 -5.32 -14.21
N LEU A 18 2.43 -3.99 -14.08
CA LEU A 18 1.94 -3.04 -15.06
C LEU A 18 3.07 -2.23 -15.71
N ALA A 19 4.34 -2.60 -15.54
CA ALA A 19 5.48 -1.88 -16.10
C ALA A 19 5.38 -1.66 -17.62
N GLY A 20 4.93 -2.70 -18.34
CA GLY A 20 4.79 -2.66 -19.80
C GLY A 20 3.50 -2.01 -20.32
N ALA A 21 2.56 -1.65 -19.44
CA ALA A 21 1.25 -1.17 -19.86
C ALA A 21 1.34 0.22 -20.50
N LYS A 22 0.59 0.42 -21.59
CA LYS A 22 0.69 1.60 -22.47
C LYS A 22 -0.57 2.47 -22.50
N SER A 23 -1.68 1.99 -21.96
CA SER A 23 -2.97 2.67 -22.02
C SER A 23 -3.76 2.51 -20.73
N LEU A 24 -4.74 3.40 -20.51
CA LEU A 24 -5.64 3.31 -19.36
C LEU A 24 -6.50 2.04 -19.38
N SER A 25 -6.92 1.62 -20.59
CA SER A 25 -7.70 0.39 -20.78
C SER A 25 -6.96 -0.88 -20.31
N GLU A 26 -5.63 -0.94 -20.49
CA GLU A 26 -4.81 -2.03 -19.96
C GLU A 26 -4.76 -2.03 -18.42
N PHE A 27 -4.89 -0.85 -17.78
CA PHE A 27 -4.99 -0.75 -16.33
C PHE A 27 -6.37 -1.14 -15.81
N GLU A 28 -7.42 -0.72 -16.51
CA GLU A 28 -8.81 -1.03 -16.14
C GLU A 28 -9.12 -2.52 -16.29
N SER A 29 -8.54 -3.17 -17.31
CA SER A 29 -8.70 -4.61 -17.56
C SER A 29 -7.75 -5.49 -16.72
N PHE A 30 -6.84 -4.89 -15.95
CA PHE A 30 -5.97 -5.63 -15.05
C PHE A 30 -6.78 -6.34 -13.96
N PHE A 31 -6.40 -7.58 -13.65
CA PHE A 31 -7.04 -8.37 -12.60
C PHE A 31 -6.56 -7.91 -11.22
N TRP A 32 -7.13 -6.79 -10.75
CA TRP A 32 -6.84 -6.25 -9.43
C TRP A 32 -7.34 -7.20 -8.34
N PRO A 33 -6.53 -7.50 -7.30
CA PRO A 33 -7.01 -8.25 -6.15
C PRO A 33 -8.11 -7.46 -5.43
N SER A 34 -9.12 -8.17 -4.92
CA SER A 34 -10.11 -7.61 -3.98
C SER A 34 -9.79 -8.07 -2.56
N VAL A 35 -10.37 -7.39 -1.58
CA VAL A 35 -10.22 -7.73 -0.15
C VAL A 35 -10.77 -9.13 0.16
N ASP A 36 -11.64 -9.67 -0.70
CA ASP A 36 -12.17 -11.02 -0.56
C ASP A 36 -11.11 -12.12 -0.75
N CYS A 37 -9.94 -11.77 -1.29
CA CYS A 37 -8.79 -12.67 -1.37
C CYS A 37 -8.09 -12.89 -0.01
N LEU A 38 -8.42 -12.09 1.02
CA LEU A 38 -7.80 -12.17 2.34
C LEU A 38 -8.58 -13.12 3.27
N ASP A 39 -7.86 -13.98 4.00
CA ASP A 39 -8.45 -14.91 4.98
C ASP A 39 -8.37 -14.34 6.40
N TYR A 40 -9.52 -13.90 6.91
CA TYR A 40 -9.67 -13.38 8.27
C TYR A 40 -10.10 -14.43 9.29
N SER A 41 -10.32 -15.69 8.89
CA SER A 41 -10.96 -16.72 9.73
C SER A 41 -10.25 -16.95 11.08
N LYS A 42 -8.95 -16.65 11.14
CA LYS A 42 -8.11 -16.83 12.33
C LYS A 42 -7.80 -15.53 13.08
N LEU A 43 -8.22 -14.37 12.56
CA LEU A 43 -7.83 -13.07 13.10
C LEU A 43 -8.26 -12.89 14.55
N LYS A 44 -9.52 -13.22 14.89
CA LYS A 44 -10.04 -13.10 16.26
C LYS A 44 -9.27 -13.97 17.26
N GLU A 45 -8.96 -15.21 16.88
CA GLU A 45 -8.18 -16.12 17.75
C GLU A 45 -6.70 -15.70 17.84
N GLN A 46 -6.12 -15.11 16.79
CA GLN A 46 -4.80 -14.49 16.89
C GLN A 46 -4.81 -13.32 17.88
N CYS A 47 -5.84 -12.47 17.81
CA CYS A 47 -6.00 -11.34 18.73
C CYS A 47 -6.06 -11.80 20.19
N ARG A 48 -6.89 -12.81 20.49
CA ARG A 48 -7.05 -13.37 21.84
C ARG A 48 -5.74 -13.98 22.38
N ARG A 49 -5.00 -14.72 21.55
CA ARG A 49 -3.73 -15.34 21.96
C ARG A 49 -2.65 -14.36 22.38
N HIS A 50 -2.75 -13.12 21.94
CA HIS A 50 -1.76 -12.07 22.18
C HIS A 50 -2.32 -10.94 23.04
N GLU A 51 -3.36 -11.20 23.85
CA GLU A 51 -4.09 -10.19 24.63
C GLU A 51 -3.18 -9.28 25.48
N ALA A 52 -2.05 -9.78 25.98
CA ALA A 52 -1.09 -9.05 26.80
C ALA A 52 -0.16 -8.08 26.04
N HIS A 53 -0.24 -8.02 24.70
CA HIS A 53 0.66 -7.23 23.86
C HIS A 53 -0.10 -6.23 22.98
N ALA A 54 0.54 -5.13 22.60
CA ALA A 54 0.03 -4.30 21.52
C ALA A 54 0.03 -5.10 20.19
N LEU A 55 -1.08 -5.04 19.45
CA LEU A 55 -1.25 -5.67 18.17
C LEU A 55 -1.16 -4.65 17.05
N MET A 56 -0.28 -4.94 16.09
CA MET A 56 -0.16 -4.19 14.85
C MET A 56 -0.72 -5.00 13.70
N TYR A 57 -1.55 -4.36 12.88
CA TYR A 57 -2.14 -4.96 11.68
C TYR A 57 -1.74 -4.21 10.41
N GLY A 58 -1.54 -5.00 9.37
CA GLY A 58 -1.41 -4.50 8.01
C GLY A 58 -0.03 -4.00 7.60
N PHE A 59 0.03 -3.52 6.37
CA PHE A 59 1.21 -2.95 5.72
C PHE A 59 0.73 -2.11 4.53
N ALA A 60 -0.21 -1.19 4.81
CA ALA A 60 -0.81 -0.33 3.80
C ALA A 60 0.26 0.59 3.21
N ASP A 61 0.24 0.72 1.90
CA ASP A 61 1.16 1.57 1.16
C ASP A 61 0.43 2.17 -0.03
N VAL A 62 0.25 3.49 0.04
CA VAL A 62 -0.59 4.26 -0.87
C VAL A 62 0.19 4.89 -2.01
N TRP A 63 1.52 4.75 -2.06
CA TRP A 63 2.35 5.37 -3.09
C TRP A 63 3.49 4.50 -3.60
N GLN A 64 4.33 3.95 -2.72
CA GLN A 64 5.47 3.12 -3.12
C GLN A 64 4.99 1.81 -3.76
N ARG A 65 3.99 1.13 -3.20
CA ARG A 65 3.44 -0.11 -3.79
C ARG A 65 2.76 0.12 -5.14
N PRO A 66 1.92 1.16 -5.33
CA PRO A 66 1.49 1.59 -6.66
C PRO A 66 2.66 1.83 -7.62
N ALA A 67 3.72 2.52 -7.17
CA ALA A 67 4.90 2.80 -7.97
C ALA A 67 5.65 1.53 -8.38
N LEU A 68 5.77 0.54 -7.48
CA LEU A 68 6.35 -0.77 -7.78
C LEU A 68 5.53 -1.53 -8.82
N VAL A 69 4.20 -1.49 -8.74
CA VAL A 69 3.32 -2.14 -9.72
C VAL A 69 3.40 -1.45 -11.07
N ARG A 70 3.42 -0.11 -11.10
CA ARG A 70 3.56 0.67 -12.34
C ARG A 70 4.98 0.62 -12.91
N GLY A 71 6.00 0.43 -12.08
CA GLY A 71 7.41 0.66 -12.40
C GLY A 71 7.84 2.10 -12.10
N TRP A 72 8.95 2.26 -11.38
CA TRP A 72 9.43 3.55 -10.85
C TRP A 72 9.64 4.64 -11.90
N GLU A 73 10.33 4.33 -13.01
CA GLU A 73 10.59 5.31 -14.06
C GLU A 73 9.29 5.91 -14.61
N LYS A 74 8.30 5.05 -14.89
CA LYS A 74 6.99 5.49 -15.38
C LYS A 74 6.18 6.20 -14.31
N MET A 75 6.26 5.78 -13.06
CA MET A 75 5.63 6.47 -11.95
C MET A 75 6.12 7.93 -11.87
N PHE A 76 7.44 8.15 -11.85
CA PHE A 76 8.00 9.50 -11.78
C PHE A 76 7.66 10.37 -12.99
N LEU A 77 7.71 9.82 -14.21
CA LEU A 77 7.29 10.54 -15.41
C LEU A 77 5.80 10.91 -15.35
N TYR A 78 4.94 9.98 -14.93
CA TYR A 78 3.50 10.22 -14.86
C TYR A 78 3.09 11.20 -13.78
N MET A 79 3.84 11.32 -12.68
CA MET A 79 3.60 12.38 -11.70
C MET A 79 3.66 13.78 -12.32
N VAL A 80 4.38 13.95 -13.44
CA VAL A 80 4.47 15.23 -14.16
C VAL A 80 3.55 15.25 -15.39
N GLU A 81 3.60 14.20 -16.21
CA GLU A 81 2.93 14.18 -17.51
C GLU A 81 1.45 13.76 -17.45
N ARG A 82 1.08 12.94 -16.46
CA ARG A 82 -0.22 12.27 -16.31
C ARG A 82 -0.61 12.13 -14.83
N PRO A 83 -0.70 13.23 -14.07
CA PRO A 83 -0.93 13.18 -12.62
C PRO A 83 -2.25 12.48 -12.28
N ASP A 84 -3.26 12.62 -13.13
CA ASP A 84 -4.56 11.93 -13.06
C ASP A 84 -4.41 10.40 -13.00
N TRP A 85 -3.48 9.83 -13.75
CA TRP A 85 -3.21 8.39 -13.74
C TRP A 85 -2.56 7.96 -12.43
N VAL A 86 -1.63 8.76 -11.91
CA VAL A 86 -1.00 8.51 -10.60
C VAL A 86 -2.05 8.53 -9.51
N HIS A 87 -2.96 9.52 -9.53
CA HIS A 87 -4.05 9.57 -8.57
C HIS A 87 -4.98 8.36 -8.65
N LEU A 88 -5.27 7.89 -9.87
CA LEU A 88 -6.06 6.67 -10.06
C LEU A 88 -5.38 5.45 -9.42
N PHE A 89 -4.07 5.29 -9.58
CA PHE A 89 -3.34 4.20 -8.95
C PHE A 89 -3.36 4.32 -7.42
N CYS A 90 -2.94 5.46 -6.88
CA CYS A 90 -2.93 5.67 -5.43
C CYS A 90 -4.32 5.43 -4.82
N ARG A 91 -5.40 5.89 -5.47
CA ARG A 91 -6.76 5.63 -5.04
C ARG A 91 -7.12 4.14 -5.05
N LYS A 92 -6.80 3.41 -6.12
CA LYS A 92 -7.07 1.96 -6.22
C LYS A 92 -6.49 1.17 -5.04
N PHE A 93 -5.25 1.47 -4.65
CA PHE A 93 -4.60 0.85 -3.49
C PHE A 93 -5.19 1.35 -2.18
N THR A 94 -5.45 2.65 -2.06
CA THR A 94 -6.06 3.23 -0.86
C THR A 94 -7.43 2.60 -0.58
N ASP A 95 -8.30 2.49 -1.59
CA ASP A 95 -9.63 1.89 -1.46
C ASP A 95 -9.56 0.43 -1.00
N PHE A 96 -8.60 -0.35 -1.52
CA PHE A 96 -8.35 -1.72 -1.05
C PHE A 96 -7.97 -1.74 0.44
N TYR A 97 -7.04 -0.89 0.86
CA TYR A 97 -6.58 -0.87 2.25
C TYR A 97 -7.65 -0.32 3.21
N LEU A 98 -8.49 0.61 2.77
CA LEU A 98 -9.62 1.09 3.57
C LEU A 98 -10.57 -0.06 3.90
N GLU A 99 -10.91 -0.87 2.91
CA GLU A 99 -11.81 -2.00 3.07
C GLU A 99 -11.16 -3.12 3.92
N ASP A 100 -9.90 -3.48 3.67
CA ASP A 100 -9.14 -4.45 4.49
C ASP A 100 -9.10 -4.02 5.96
N TYR A 101 -8.70 -2.77 6.21
CA TYR A 101 -8.57 -2.28 7.58
C TYR A 101 -9.91 -2.16 8.29
N THR A 102 -10.97 -1.80 7.57
CA THR A 102 -12.33 -1.77 8.11
C THR A 102 -12.78 -3.17 8.55
N ARG A 103 -12.65 -4.18 7.67
CA ARG A 103 -13.02 -5.57 8.01
C ARG A 103 -12.18 -6.12 9.16
N ALA A 104 -10.88 -5.85 9.16
CA ALA A 104 -9.99 -6.28 10.25
C ALA A 104 -10.37 -5.63 11.59
N ALA A 105 -10.69 -4.33 11.60
CA ALA A 105 -11.14 -3.63 12.80
C ALA A 105 -12.46 -4.20 13.34
N GLU A 106 -13.44 -4.46 12.47
CA GLU A 106 -14.73 -5.05 12.84
C GLU A 106 -14.58 -6.47 13.40
N ILE A 107 -13.83 -7.34 12.72
CA ILE A 107 -13.63 -8.74 13.14
C ILE A 107 -12.82 -8.84 14.43
N SER A 108 -11.87 -7.93 14.63
CA SER A 108 -11.08 -7.88 15.86
C SER A 108 -11.81 -7.21 17.02
N GLU A 109 -12.99 -6.64 16.80
CA GLU A 109 -13.79 -5.94 17.83
C GLU A 109 -12.95 -4.89 18.57
N GLY A 110 -12.16 -4.12 17.81
CA GLY A 110 -11.28 -3.09 18.37
C GLY A 110 -10.01 -3.60 19.04
N ARG A 111 -9.70 -4.90 18.97
CA ARG A 111 -8.49 -5.47 19.58
C ARG A 111 -7.19 -5.11 18.84
N ILE A 112 -7.23 -4.57 17.63
CA ILE A 112 -6.02 -4.11 16.95
C ILE A 112 -5.66 -2.70 17.45
N ASP A 113 -4.47 -2.55 18.02
CA ASP A 113 -4.00 -1.30 18.62
C ASP A 113 -3.39 -0.34 17.59
N ILE A 114 -2.71 -0.88 16.57
CA ILE A 114 -1.98 -0.10 15.56
C ILE A 114 -2.33 -0.62 14.17
N PHE A 115 -2.75 0.28 13.29
CA PHE A 115 -2.86 0.01 11.87
C PHE A 115 -1.72 0.69 11.12
N LEU A 116 -0.90 -0.09 10.42
CA LEU A 116 0.33 0.40 9.81
C LEU A 116 0.08 0.96 8.41
N LEU A 117 0.34 2.24 8.19
CA LEU A 117 0.54 2.81 6.86
C LEU A 117 2.00 3.22 6.73
N ILE A 118 2.67 2.72 5.71
CA ILE A 118 4.08 2.98 5.43
C ILE A 118 4.30 3.15 3.93
N SER A 119 5.15 4.12 3.58
CA SER A 119 5.67 4.27 2.23
C SER A 119 7.11 4.74 2.35
N ASP A 120 8.02 4.10 1.64
CA ASP A 120 9.41 4.56 1.57
C ASP A 120 9.50 5.75 0.62
N LEU A 121 9.98 6.87 1.17
CA LEU A 121 10.14 8.15 0.47
C LEU A 121 11.59 8.61 0.48
N GLY A 122 12.49 7.81 1.05
CA GLY A 122 13.90 8.15 1.20
C GLY A 122 14.76 7.59 0.08
N SER A 123 15.83 8.30 -0.21
CA SER A 123 17.00 7.80 -0.91
C SER A 123 18.22 8.00 -0.02
N GLN A 124 19.37 7.48 -0.44
CA GLN A 124 20.64 7.69 0.25
C GLN A 124 21.01 9.18 0.43
N ASN A 125 20.49 10.06 -0.43
CA ASN A 125 20.85 11.48 -0.47
C ASN A 125 19.69 12.42 -0.10
N GLY A 126 18.56 11.89 0.39
CA GLY A 126 17.38 12.69 0.74
C GLY A 126 16.08 12.17 0.12
N PRO A 127 14.99 12.95 0.15
CA PRO A 127 13.68 12.53 -0.33
C PRO A 127 13.66 12.18 -1.83
N LEU A 128 12.86 11.17 -2.21
CA LEU A 128 12.66 10.76 -3.61
C LEU A 128 11.86 11.78 -4.43
N ILE A 129 11.04 12.59 -3.76
CA ILE A 129 10.15 13.57 -4.40
C ILE A 129 10.17 14.88 -3.61
N SER A 130 9.83 15.98 -4.28
CA SER A 130 9.74 17.28 -3.62
C SER A 130 8.61 17.33 -2.60
N LEU A 131 8.68 18.27 -1.64
CA LEU A 131 7.59 18.49 -0.69
C LEU A 131 6.26 18.84 -1.38
N ALA A 132 6.30 19.53 -2.52
CA ALA A 132 5.11 19.84 -3.30
C ALA A 132 4.46 18.55 -3.86
N MET A 133 5.26 17.67 -4.45
CA MET A 133 4.80 16.37 -4.94
C MET A 133 4.33 15.46 -3.80
N PHE A 134 4.97 15.49 -2.63
CA PHE A 134 4.49 14.77 -1.45
C PHE A 134 3.07 15.22 -1.06
N ARG A 135 2.83 16.53 -1.03
CA ARG A 135 1.51 17.11 -0.72
C ARG A 135 0.45 16.76 -1.77
N GLU A 136 0.85 16.61 -3.02
CA GLU A 136 -0.07 16.28 -4.12
C GLU A 136 -0.38 14.79 -4.17
N PHE A 137 0.64 13.92 -4.17
CA PHE A 137 0.47 12.51 -4.52
C PHE A 137 0.37 11.56 -3.32
N ILE A 138 0.64 12.03 -2.10
CA ILE A 138 0.67 11.16 -0.91
C ILE A 138 -0.32 11.64 0.14
N VAL A 139 -0.26 12.91 0.54
CA VAL A 139 -1.10 13.48 1.60
C VAL A 139 -2.60 13.19 1.42
N PRO A 140 -3.20 13.29 0.22
CA PRO A 140 -4.63 12.99 0.06
C PRO A 140 -5.03 11.57 0.45
N TYR A 141 -4.10 10.62 0.35
CA TYR A 141 -4.33 9.20 0.62
C TYR A 141 -3.97 8.79 2.04
N LEU A 142 -3.33 9.67 2.82
CA LEU A 142 -3.10 9.46 4.25
C LEU A 142 -4.39 9.57 5.07
N GLN A 143 -5.51 10.00 4.45
CA GLN A 143 -6.85 10.00 5.06
C GLN A 143 -7.30 8.61 5.55
N LEU A 144 -6.65 7.52 5.11
CA LEU A 144 -6.78 6.18 5.69
C LEU A 144 -6.70 6.21 7.23
N SER A 145 -5.79 7.02 7.77
CA SER A 145 -5.62 7.19 9.22
C SER A 145 -6.87 7.73 9.92
N GLN A 146 -7.63 8.63 9.28
CA GLN A 146 -8.82 9.25 9.86
C GLN A 146 -10.00 8.28 9.94
N LEU A 147 -10.13 7.38 8.96
CA LEU A 147 -11.21 6.38 8.95
C LEU A 147 -11.06 5.39 10.11
N ILE A 148 -9.85 4.90 10.35
CA ILE A 148 -9.54 3.93 11.42
C ILE A 148 -9.96 4.48 12.78
N HIS A 149 -9.64 5.75 13.05
CA HIS A 149 -10.05 6.40 14.30
C HIS A 149 -11.56 6.54 14.45
N THR A 150 -12.30 6.68 13.35
CA THR A 150 -13.76 6.81 13.37
C THR A 150 -14.45 5.46 13.61
N THR A 151 -13.94 4.38 13.00
CA THR A 151 -14.49 3.02 13.16
C THR A 151 -14.17 2.44 14.54
N MET A 152 -13.02 2.78 15.14
CA MET A 152 -12.64 2.33 16.49
C MET A 152 -13.35 3.07 17.64
N SER A 153 -13.90 4.26 17.39
CA SER A 153 -14.52 5.09 18.44
C SER A 153 -16.01 4.79 18.64
N ARG A 154 -16.56 3.78 17.96
CA ARG A 154 -17.94 3.29 18.11
C ARG A 154 -17.96 2.00 18.90
#